data_AF-A0A6S7H5C3-F1
#
_entry.id   AF-A0A6S7H5C3-F1
#
_cell.length_a   1.000
_cell.length_b   1.000
_cell.length_c   1.000
_cell.angle_alpha   90.00
_cell.angle_beta   90.00
_cell.angle_gamma   90.00
#
_symmetry.space_group_name_H-M   'P 1'
#
loop_
_entity.id
_entity.type
_entity.pdbx_description
1 polymer ?
#
loop_
_entity_poly.entity_id
_entity_poly.type
_entity_poly.pdbx_seq_one_letter_code
_entity_poly.pdbx_strand_id
1 'polypeptide(L)'
;MMHLSDGGHFENYGLLPLLKLRLPKILVVNGSEIKSVDDYARDIIAAMEHARKLFNCSFTSMTDGTDVLTEIKNKFVGKHLRKYEFKVHYSKNNSEDDNGVSEGHIVLIAPRSPENPKKVKCLAAIKLWCCCGQSDKNGLVENQTWVDNNCEGKELDEKMWGPGPYLTEDDVKDIEGCPGGFGCCECCHKNCCDCCGSCFKFPRHPTANQFYTPRMFTAYHREGYRACMECNHFLENDN
;
A
#
# COMPACT_ATOMS: atom_id res chain seq x y z
N MET A 1 17.40 33.24 -8.37
CA MET A 1 17.42 31.96 -9.09
C MET A 1 16.62 30.97 -8.27
N MET A 2 15.58 30.35 -8.83
CA MET A 2 14.73 29.37 -8.15
C MET A 2 15.12 27.99 -8.67
N HIS A 3 15.40 27.05 -7.77
CA HIS A 3 15.72 25.67 -8.12
C HIS A 3 14.53 24.79 -7.75
N LEU A 4 14.00 24.07 -8.73
CA LEU A 4 12.91 23.12 -8.54
C LEU A 4 13.49 21.70 -8.61
N SER A 5 13.12 20.88 -7.64
CA SER A 5 13.49 19.47 -7.56
C SER A 5 12.22 18.65 -7.35
N ASP A 6 12.29 17.36 -7.70
CA ASP A 6 11.28 16.41 -7.30
C ASP A 6 11.16 16.33 -5.77
N GLY A 7 9.92 16.19 -5.28
CA GLY A 7 9.60 16.15 -3.86
C GLY A 7 10.13 14.89 -3.18
N GLY A 8 10.27 13.78 -3.93
CA GLY A 8 10.81 12.53 -3.43
C GLY A 8 12.26 12.63 -2.95
N HIS A 9 13.01 13.65 -3.37
CA HIS A 9 14.35 13.94 -2.84
C HIS A 9 14.34 14.43 -1.39
N PHE A 10 13.21 14.95 -0.92
CA PHE A 10 13.02 15.41 0.45
C PHE A 10 12.20 14.43 1.28
N GLU A 11 11.09 13.94 0.74
CA GLU A 11 10.17 13.04 1.43
C GLU A 11 9.30 12.26 0.43
N ASN A 12 9.24 10.93 0.59
CA ASN A 12 8.74 10.01 -0.45
C ASN A 12 7.26 9.59 -0.29
N TYR A 13 6.61 9.91 0.83
CA TYR A 13 5.22 9.56 1.12
C TYR A 13 4.24 10.72 0.89
N GLY A 14 4.73 11.94 0.64
CA GLY A 14 3.89 13.13 0.60
C GLY A 14 3.19 13.42 1.93
N LEU A 15 3.70 12.87 3.03
CA LEU A 15 3.07 12.95 4.34
C LEU A 15 3.21 14.34 4.95
N LEU A 16 4.35 15.00 4.77
CA LEU A 16 4.62 16.32 5.37
C LEU A 16 3.62 17.41 4.96
N PRO A 17 3.28 17.60 3.66
CA PRO A 17 2.27 18.60 3.28
C PRO A 17 0.89 18.28 3.86
N LEU A 18 0.51 17.00 3.98
CA LEU A 18 -0.79 16.60 4.56
C LEU A 18 -0.85 16.85 6.07
N LEU A 19 0.25 16.61 6.78
CA LEU A 19 0.37 16.92 8.21
C LEU A 19 0.36 18.43 8.47
N LYS A 20 0.95 19.22 7.58
CA LYS A 20 0.86 20.69 7.66
C LYS A 20 -0.59 21.18 7.63
N LEU A 21 -1.43 20.54 6.82
CA LEU A 21 -2.86 20.86 6.71
C LEU A 21 -3.70 20.35 7.90
N ARG A 22 -3.11 19.58 8.81
CA ARG A 22 -3.77 18.98 9.98
C ARG A 22 -5.05 18.21 9.63
N LEU A 23 -5.00 17.41 8.56
CA LEU A 23 -6.16 16.65 8.11
C LEU A 23 -6.58 15.59 9.16
N PRO A 24 -7.89 15.41 9.41
CA PRO A 24 -8.38 14.45 10.41
C PRO A 24 -8.20 13.00 9.96
N LYS A 25 -8.15 12.76 8.64
CA LYS A 25 -7.93 11.45 8.04
C LYS A 25 -6.90 11.58 6.92
N ILE A 26 -5.90 10.72 6.93
CA ILE A 26 -4.85 10.67 5.91
C ILE A 26 -4.66 9.22 5.47
N LEU A 27 -4.84 8.97 4.18
CA LEU A 27 -4.48 7.71 3.55
C LEU A 27 -3.18 7.88 2.76
N VAL A 28 -2.19 7.05 3.05
CA VAL A 28 -0.90 7.05 2.34
C VAL A 28 -0.74 5.70 1.65
N VAL A 29 -0.54 5.74 0.33
CA VAL A 29 -0.28 4.54 -0.47
C VAL A 29 1.20 4.55 -0.87
N ASN A 30 1.97 3.59 -0.35
CA ASN A 30 3.40 3.51 -0.60
C ASN A 30 3.69 2.72 -1.89
N GLY A 31 3.98 3.43 -2.98
CA GLY A 31 4.39 2.85 -4.26
C GLY A 31 5.90 2.73 -4.48
N SER A 32 6.72 2.83 -3.44
CA SER A 32 8.18 2.97 -3.56
C SER A 32 8.88 1.69 -4.02
N GLU A 33 9.98 1.85 -4.77
CA GLU A 33 10.98 0.79 -4.95
C GLU A 33 11.64 0.49 -3.59
N ILE A 34 11.57 -0.76 -3.14
CA ILE A 34 12.17 -1.18 -1.87
C ILE A 34 13.18 -2.27 -2.18
N LYS A 35 14.46 -1.96 -1.97
CA LYS A 35 15.58 -2.88 -2.26
C LYS A 35 15.84 -3.82 -1.09
N SER A 36 15.56 -3.35 0.12
CA SER A 36 15.66 -4.11 1.37
C SER A 36 14.54 -3.75 2.34
N VAL A 37 14.24 -4.65 3.27
CA VAL A 37 13.27 -4.42 4.36
C VAL A 37 13.63 -3.16 5.18
N ASP A 38 14.93 -2.87 5.32
CA ASP A 38 15.43 -1.73 6.07
C ASP A 38 15.13 -0.39 5.38
N ASP A 39 15.12 -0.35 4.03
CA ASP A 39 14.77 0.86 3.27
C ASP A 39 13.34 1.30 3.58
N TYR A 40 12.44 0.32 3.75
CA TYR A 40 11.03 0.58 4.05
C TYR A 40 10.84 1.34 5.36
N ALA A 41 11.52 0.90 6.42
CA ALA A 41 11.46 1.54 7.73
C ALA A 41 12.08 2.93 7.68
N ARG A 42 13.23 3.06 7.00
CA ARG A 42 14.03 4.28 7.00
C ARG A 42 13.22 5.48 6.51
N ASP A 43 12.54 5.34 5.38
CA ASP A 43 11.94 6.49 4.71
C ASP A 43 10.70 7.01 5.47
N ILE A 44 9.85 6.12 5.99
CA ILE A 44 8.67 6.55 6.77
C ILE A 44 9.09 7.14 8.11
N ILE A 45 10.08 6.54 8.77
CA ILE A 45 10.61 7.05 10.05
C ILE A 45 11.21 8.44 9.86
N ALA A 46 11.99 8.64 8.79
CA ALA A 46 12.55 9.94 8.46
C ALA A 46 11.45 11.00 8.24
N ALA A 47 10.40 10.66 7.49
CA ALA A 47 9.25 11.55 7.29
C ALA A 47 8.58 11.94 8.62
N MET A 48 8.40 10.97 9.53
CA MET A 48 7.80 11.22 10.85
C MET A 48 8.70 12.06 11.76
N GLU A 49 10.01 11.83 11.74
CA GLU A 49 10.98 12.65 12.48
C GLU A 49 11.02 14.09 11.94
N HIS A 50 10.95 14.28 10.63
CA HIS A 50 10.82 15.61 10.02
C HIS A 50 9.51 16.28 10.45
N ALA A 51 8.39 15.55 10.46
CA ALA A 51 7.10 16.08 10.91
C ALA A 51 7.13 16.54 12.37
N ARG A 52 7.73 15.74 13.27
CA ARG A 52 7.92 16.11 14.69
C ARG A 52 8.64 17.44 14.83
N LYS A 53 9.74 17.62 14.07
CA LYS A 53 10.56 18.84 14.09
C LYS A 53 9.83 20.05 13.51
N LEU A 54 9.13 19.88 12.40
CA LEU A 54 8.50 20.99 11.66
C LEU A 54 7.16 21.42 12.26
N PHE A 55 6.37 20.48 12.75
CA PHE A 55 4.98 20.72 13.14
C PHE A 55 4.72 20.54 14.64
N ASN A 56 5.76 20.20 15.42
CA ASN A 56 5.64 19.92 16.85
C ASN A 56 4.51 18.92 17.16
N CYS A 57 4.45 17.86 16.36
CA CYS A 57 3.47 16.78 16.49
C CYS A 57 4.12 15.53 17.09
N SER A 58 3.30 14.62 17.61
CA SER A 58 3.71 13.28 18.04
C SER A 58 2.87 12.21 17.35
N PHE A 59 3.34 10.97 17.35
CA PHE A 59 2.64 9.86 16.72
C PHE A 59 2.52 8.68 17.66
N THR A 60 1.33 8.12 17.76
CA THR A 60 1.03 7.05 18.71
C THR A 60 0.34 5.87 18.04
N SER A 61 0.62 4.67 18.55
CA SER A 61 -0.10 3.45 18.18
C SER A 61 -1.61 3.58 18.43
N MET A 62 -2.40 2.85 17.63
CA MET A 62 -3.85 2.75 17.83
C MET A 62 -4.23 1.99 19.11
N THR A 63 -3.39 1.06 19.57
CA THR A 63 -3.79 0.09 20.62
C THR A 63 -3.43 0.51 22.03
N ASP A 64 -2.27 1.15 22.23
CA ASP A 64 -1.71 1.40 23.56
C ASP A 64 -1.21 2.84 23.76
N GLY A 65 -1.33 3.69 22.74
CA GLY A 65 -0.88 5.08 22.80
C GLY A 65 0.65 5.25 22.85
N THR A 66 1.41 4.17 22.65
CA THR A 66 2.89 4.23 22.69
C THR A 66 3.47 4.85 21.42
N ASP A 67 4.73 5.28 21.49
CA ASP A 67 5.43 5.83 20.33
C ASP A 67 5.51 4.79 19.19
N VAL A 68 5.00 5.21 18.04
CA VAL A 68 4.77 4.36 16.87
C VAL A 68 6.05 3.86 16.19
N LEU A 69 7.22 4.50 16.41
CA LEU A 69 8.44 4.19 15.66
C LEU A 69 8.92 2.76 15.91
N THR A 70 8.82 2.28 17.16
CA THR A 70 9.21 0.92 17.53
C THR A 70 8.25 -0.11 16.91
N GLU A 71 6.96 0.22 16.85
CA GLU A 71 5.96 -0.65 16.27
C GLU A 71 6.08 -0.75 14.75
N ILE A 72 6.36 0.36 14.06
CA ILE A 72 6.62 0.36 12.62
C ILE A 72 7.80 -0.57 12.28
N LYS A 73 8.93 -0.45 13.00
CA LYS A 73 10.08 -1.33 12.78
C LYS A 73 9.74 -2.81 12.99
N ASN A 74 9.05 -3.13 14.09
CA ASN A 74 8.84 -4.52 14.50
C ASN A 74 7.67 -5.20 13.78
N LYS A 75 6.56 -4.48 13.56
CA LYS A 75 5.32 -5.03 13.01
C LYS A 75 5.18 -4.72 11.53
N PHE A 76 5.20 -3.45 11.14
CA PHE A 76 4.90 -3.05 9.76
C PHE A 76 5.99 -3.52 8.80
N VAL A 77 7.24 -3.20 9.15
CA VAL A 77 8.44 -3.57 8.39
C VAL A 77 8.75 -5.05 8.59
N GLY A 78 8.97 -5.49 9.83
CA GLY A 78 9.40 -6.86 10.14
C GLY A 78 8.40 -7.96 9.77
N LYS A 79 7.09 -7.67 9.70
CA LYS A 79 6.07 -8.66 9.28
C LYS A 79 5.49 -8.42 7.89
N HIS A 80 6.00 -7.41 7.16
CA HIS A 80 5.53 -6.99 5.85
C HIS A 80 4.02 -6.84 5.79
N LEU A 81 3.45 -6.07 6.72
CA LEU A 81 2.01 -5.87 6.73
C LEU A 81 1.60 -4.98 5.55
N ARG A 82 0.47 -5.31 4.92
CA ARG A 82 -0.13 -4.48 3.87
C ARG A 82 -0.65 -3.16 4.42
N LYS A 83 -1.12 -3.15 5.66
CA LYS A 83 -1.76 -2.00 6.28
C LYS A 83 -1.18 -1.74 7.66
N TYR A 84 -1.01 -0.48 7.99
CA TYR A 84 -0.71 -0.04 9.35
C TYR A 84 -1.39 1.28 9.66
N GLU A 85 -2.03 1.35 10.82
CA GLU A 85 -2.87 2.47 11.26
C GLU A 85 -2.25 3.07 12.52
N PHE A 86 -2.23 4.40 12.62
CA PHE A 86 -1.75 5.14 13.79
C PHE A 86 -2.32 6.56 13.83
N LYS A 87 -2.09 7.25 14.95
CA LYS A 87 -2.56 8.62 15.15
C LYS A 87 -1.41 9.61 15.12
N VAL A 88 -1.72 10.82 14.67
CA VAL A 88 -0.90 12.01 14.88
C VAL A 88 -1.60 12.94 15.87
N HIS A 89 -0.84 13.50 16.80
CA HIS A 89 -1.30 14.51 17.74
C HIS A 89 -0.56 15.80 17.49
N TYR A 90 -1.29 16.89 17.27
CA TYR A 90 -0.72 18.20 17.06
C TYR A 90 -0.72 19.01 18.34
N SER A 91 0.39 19.67 18.63
CA SER A 91 0.41 20.68 19.67
C SER A 91 -0.50 21.86 19.29
N LYS A 92 -1.20 22.43 20.28
CA LYS A 92 -1.95 23.68 20.07
C LYS A 92 -0.96 24.77 19.64
N ASN A 93 -1.17 25.30 18.45
CA ASN A 93 -0.40 26.43 17.94
C ASN A 93 -1.35 27.63 17.84
N ASN A 94 -0.91 28.81 18.28
CA ASN A 94 -1.70 30.04 18.17
C ASN A 94 -1.70 30.65 16.75
N SER A 95 -1.49 29.84 15.70
CA SER A 95 -1.38 30.29 14.31
C SER A 95 -2.75 30.36 13.63
N GLU A 96 -2.94 31.33 12.74
CA GLU A 96 -4.17 31.47 11.93
C GLU A 96 -4.44 30.27 11.01
N ASP A 97 -3.40 29.51 10.64
CA ASP A 97 -3.50 28.27 9.85
C ASP A 97 -3.97 27.03 10.67
N ASP A 98 -4.29 27.21 11.96
CA ASP A 98 -4.79 26.11 12.79
C ASP A 98 -6.26 25.80 12.45
N ASN A 99 -6.47 24.75 11.66
CA ASN A 99 -7.81 24.21 11.37
C ASN A 99 -8.53 23.62 12.60
N GLY A 100 -7.94 23.72 13.81
CA GLY A 100 -8.52 23.28 15.08
C GLY A 100 -8.47 21.77 15.33
N VAL A 101 -7.92 21.01 14.37
CA VAL A 101 -7.74 19.57 14.47
C VAL A 101 -6.53 19.26 15.35
N SER A 102 -6.79 18.72 16.54
CA SER A 102 -5.74 18.31 17.48
C SER A 102 -5.22 16.90 17.25
N GLU A 103 -5.99 16.06 16.55
CA GLU A 103 -5.67 14.65 16.29
C GLU A 103 -6.05 14.28 14.85
N GLY A 104 -5.21 13.48 14.18
CA GLY A 104 -5.52 12.87 12.88
C GLY A 104 -5.27 11.37 12.88
N HIS A 105 -6.06 10.63 12.09
CA HIS A 105 -5.91 9.21 11.84
C HIS A 105 -5.18 8.97 10.51
N ILE A 106 -4.05 8.27 10.56
CA ILE A 106 -3.22 7.96 9.41
C ILE A 106 -3.26 6.46 9.14
N VAL A 107 -3.51 6.10 7.89
CA VAL A 107 -3.42 4.71 7.39
C VAL A 107 -2.35 4.65 6.32
N LEU A 108 -1.34 3.80 6.55
CA LEU A 108 -0.35 3.44 5.54
C LEU A 108 -0.77 2.14 4.88
N ILE A 109 -0.80 2.14 3.56
CA ILE A 109 -0.95 0.95 2.74
C ILE A 109 0.34 0.71 1.97
N ALA A 110 0.83 -0.53 2.00
CA ALA A 110 1.97 -1.00 1.25
C ALA A 110 1.57 -2.19 0.37
N PRO A 111 2.04 -2.25 -0.89
CA PRO A 111 1.95 -3.45 -1.69
C PRO A 111 2.62 -4.64 -0.98
N ARG A 112 2.05 -5.84 -1.14
CA ARG A 112 2.60 -7.04 -0.51
C ARG A 112 3.99 -7.37 -1.08
N SER A 113 4.86 -7.88 -0.21
CA SER A 113 6.06 -8.56 -0.68
C SER A 113 5.66 -9.90 -1.30
N PRO A 114 6.14 -10.24 -2.52
CA PRO A 114 5.94 -11.56 -3.14
C PRO A 114 6.40 -12.72 -2.25
N GLU A 115 7.40 -12.47 -1.40
CA GLU A 115 8.07 -13.47 -0.55
C GLU A 115 7.25 -13.91 0.68
N ASN A 116 6.09 -13.30 0.90
CA ASN A 116 5.18 -13.69 1.98
C ASN A 116 3.74 -13.68 1.47
N PRO A 117 3.34 -14.69 0.67
CA PRO A 117 1.95 -15.03 0.50
C PRO A 117 1.50 -15.65 1.81
N LYS A 118 1.36 -14.85 2.87
CA LYS A 118 0.63 -15.31 4.06
C LYS A 118 -0.73 -15.72 3.53
N LYS A 119 -0.99 -17.04 3.53
CA LYS A 119 -2.33 -17.60 3.44
C LYS A 119 -3.15 -16.79 4.42
N VAL A 120 -4.01 -15.92 3.90
CA VAL A 120 -4.81 -15.05 4.73
C VAL A 120 -5.74 -16.00 5.48
N LYS A 121 -5.37 -16.38 6.71
CA LYS A 121 -6.37 -16.89 7.65
C LYS A 121 -7.27 -15.69 7.88
N CYS A 122 -8.49 -15.74 7.34
CA CYS A 122 -9.56 -14.89 7.82
C CYS A 122 -9.52 -14.99 9.35
N LEU A 123 -9.13 -13.90 10.02
CA LEU A 123 -9.40 -13.75 11.43
C LEU A 123 -10.91 -13.88 11.54
N ALA A 124 -11.37 -14.93 12.23
CA ALA A 124 -12.78 -15.28 12.41
C ALA A 124 -13.64 -14.16 13.06
N ALA A 125 -13.06 -12.98 13.29
CA ALA A 125 -13.69 -11.79 13.84
C ALA A 125 -14.32 -10.86 12.79
N ILE A 126 -13.99 -10.96 11.49
CA ILE A 126 -14.80 -10.31 10.43
C ILE A 126 -15.87 -11.30 9.98
N LYS A 127 -16.77 -11.60 10.92
CA LYS A 127 -17.95 -12.42 10.69
C LYS A 127 -19.16 -11.49 10.59
N LEU A 128 -19.09 -10.52 9.68
CA LEU A 128 -20.25 -9.74 9.27
C LEU A 128 -19.99 -9.26 7.84
N TRP A 129 -20.92 -9.63 6.96
CA TRP A 129 -20.95 -9.39 5.51
C TRP A 129 -20.26 -10.40 4.59
N CYS A 130 -20.62 -11.68 4.72
CA CYS A 130 -20.65 -12.57 3.56
C CYS A 130 -22.02 -13.27 3.49
N CYS A 131 -22.87 -12.78 2.61
CA CYS A 131 -24.05 -13.49 2.13
C CYS A 131 -23.60 -14.51 1.09
N CYS A 132 -22.97 -15.61 1.53
CA CYS A 132 -23.07 -16.94 0.93
C CYS A 132 -22.15 -17.87 1.74
N GLY A 133 -22.74 -18.76 2.51
CA GLY A 133 -22.00 -19.77 3.25
C GLY A 133 -21.49 -20.85 2.31
N GLN A 134 -20.19 -21.11 2.37
CA GLN A 134 -19.59 -22.45 2.41
C GLN A 134 -18.12 -22.28 2.74
N SER A 135 -17.73 -22.72 3.93
CA SER A 135 -16.33 -22.92 4.31
C SER A 135 -16.03 -24.41 4.22
N ASP A 136 -15.20 -24.78 3.28
CA ASP A 136 -14.64 -26.10 3.11
C ASP A 136 -13.58 -26.38 4.19
N LYS A 137 -13.56 -27.65 4.63
CA LYS A 137 -12.94 -28.14 5.87
C LYS A 137 -11.40 -28.09 5.90
N ASN A 138 -10.77 -27.46 4.90
CA ASN A 138 -9.31 -27.37 4.77
C ASN A 138 -8.75 -25.94 4.91
N GLY A 139 -9.58 -24.93 5.17
CA GLY A 139 -9.10 -23.57 5.48
C GLY A 139 -8.34 -22.88 4.35
N LEU A 140 -8.52 -23.34 3.10
CA LEU A 140 -8.13 -22.64 1.90
C LEU A 140 -9.38 -21.90 1.42
N VAL A 141 -9.31 -20.58 1.31
CA VAL A 141 -10.41 -19.79 0.72
C VAL A 141 -10.30 -19.97 -0.79
N GLU A 142 -11.34 -20.52 -1.43
CA GLU A 142 -11.49 -20.46 -2.88
C GLU A 142 -11.31 -19.01 -3.35
N ASN A 143 -10.59 -18.81 -4.46
CA ASN A 143 -10.28 -17.48 -4.99
C ASN A 143 -11.57 -16.68 -5.22
N GLN A 144 -11.87 -15.74 -4.32
CA GLN A 144 -13.06 -14.91 -4.41
C GLN A 144 -13.05 -14.10 -5.72
N THR A 145 -14.16 -14.16 -6.45
CA THR A 145 -14.35 -13.45 -7.73
C THR A 145 -14.63 -11.96 -7.50
N TRP A 146 -14.68 -11.17 -8.56
CA TRP A 146 -15.18 -9.79 -8.45
C TRP A 146 -16.60 -9.72 -7.89
N VAL A 147 -17.45 -10.71 -8.21
CA VAL A 147 -18.85 -10.78 -7.77
C VAL A 147 -18.97 -11.04 -6.27
N ASP A 148 -18.12 -11.93 -5.74
CA ASP A 148 -18.13 -12.28 -4.31
C ASP A 148 -17.68 -11.12 -3.40
N ASN A 149 -17.02 -10.11 -3.98
CA ASN A 149 -16.37 -9.01 -3.26
C ASN A 149 -17.16 -7.70 -3.28
N ASN A 150 -18.46 -7.77 -3.57
CA ASN A 150 -19.41 -6.66 -3.48
C ASN A 150 -18.91 -5.39 -4.18
N CYS A 151 -18.40 -5.53 -5.42
CA CYS A 151 -18.15 -4.40 -6.30
C CYS A 151 -19.48 -3.66 -6.48
N GLU A 152 -19.62 -2.46 -5.95
CA GLU A 152 -20.83 -1.62 -5.96
C GLU A 152 -21.52 -1.53 -7.35
N GLY A 153 -22.29 -2.56 -7.72
CA GLY A 153 -23.01 -2.65 -8.99
C GLY A 153 -22.15 -2.63 -10.27
N LYS A 154 -20.82 -2.79 -10.19
CA LYS A 154 -19.93 -2.80 -11.36
C LYS A 154 -19.35 -4.19 -11.58
N GLU A 155 -19.91 -4.90 -12.56
CA GLU A 155 -19.26 -6.09 -13.12
C GLU A 155 -17.95 -5.66 -13.77
N LEU A 156 -16.82 -5.95 -13.11
CA LEU A 156 -15.51 -5.79 -13.72
C LEU A 156 -15.32 -6.89 -14.77
N ASP A 157 -14.98 -6.49 -15.99
CA ASP A 157 -14.74 -7.44 -17.08
C ASP A 157 -13.56 -8.35 -16.74
N GLU A 158 -13.84 -9.62 -16.46
CA GLU A 158 -12.83 -10.62 -16.14
C GLU A 158 -11.80 -10.79 -17.26
N LYS A 159 -12.18 -10.55 -18.53
CA LYS A 159 -11.24 -10.62 -19.65
C LYS A 159 -10.20 -9.51 -19.60
N MET A 160 -10.55 -8.37 -18.99
CA MET A 160 -9.65 -7.22 -18.84
C MET A 160 -8.87 -7.27 -17.53
N TRP A 161 -9.54 -7.66 -16.44
CA TRP A 161 -9.00 -7.51 -15.08
C TRP A 161 -8.64 -8.83 -14.40
N GLY A 162 -8.80 -9.96 -15.07
CA GLY A 162 -8.61 -11.28 -14.48
C GLY A 162 -9.79 -11.70 -13.59
N PRO A 163 -9.71 -12.83 -12.89
CA PRO A 163 -10.86 -13.46 -12.23
C PRO A 163 -11.28 -12.77 -10.91
N GLY A 164 -10.42 -11.93 -10.33
CA GLY A 164 -10.69 -11.32 -9.02
C GLY A 164 -9.51 -10.54 -8.45
N PRO A 165 -9.68 -9.90 -7.27
CA PRO A 165 -8.67 -9.03 -6.67
C PRO A 165 -7.47 -9.77 -6.08
N TYR A 166 -7.53 -11.10 -6.01
CA TYR A 166 -6.48 -11.94 -5.43
C TYR A 166 -5.48 -12.37 -6.50
N LEU A 167 -4.23 -11.91 -6.39
CA LEU A 167 -3.10 -12.41 -7.18
C LEU A 167 -2.57 -13.72 -6.59
N THR A 168 -2.32 -14.69 -7.46
CA THR A 168 -1.64 -15.95 -7.17
C THR A 168 -0.11 -15.79 -7.30
N GLU A 169 0.67 -16.76 -6.80
CA GLU A 169 2.12 -16.75 -7.04
C GLU A 169 2.47 -16.82 -8.53
N ASP A 170 1.67 -17.55 -9.31
CA ASP A 170 1.89 -17.69 -10.75
C ASP A 170 1.55 -16.39 -11.49
N ASP A 171 0.49 -15.66 -11.07
CA ASP A 171 0.20 -14.31 -11.58
C ASP A 171 1.39 -13.37 -11.39
N VAL A 172 2.09 -13.47 -10.25
CA VAL A 172 3.24 -12.64 -9.91
C VAL A 172 4.49 -13.07 -10.68
N LYS A 173 4.79 -14.38 -10.76
CA LYS A 173 5.93 -14.91 -11.52
C LYS A 173 5.82 -14.63 -13.02
N ASP A 174 4.60 -14.59 -13.59
CA ASP A 174 4.37 -14.31 -15.01
C ASP A 174 4.63 -12.83 -15.41
N ILE A 175 4.71 -11.93 -14.43
CA ILE A 175 5.02 -10.51 -14.62
C ILE A 175 6.36 -10.09 -14.02
N GLU A 176 7.00 -10.97 -13.24
CA GLU A 176 8.33 -10.77 -12.69
C GLU A 176 9.40 -11.20 -13.71
N GLY A 177 10.29 -10.28 -14.06
CA GLY A 177 11.46 -10.55 -14.90
C GLY A 177 11.26 -10.42 -16.42
N CYS A 178 11.54 -9.25 -16.98
CA CYS A 178 12.27 -9.04 -18.26
C CYS A 178 12.37 -7.53 -18.60
N PRO A 179 13.55 -6.93 -18.75
CA PRO A 179 13.80 -5.54 -19.12
C PRO A 179 14.04 -5.35 -20.61
N GLY A 180 13.36 -4.35 -21.14
CA GLY A 180 13.99 -3.38 -22.02
C GLY A 180 13.35 -2.05 -21.67
N GLY A 181 14.11 -1.13 -21.07
CA GLY A 181 13.63 0.15 -20.51
C GLY A 181 13.05 1.14 -21.52
N PHE A 182 12.42 0.69 -22.60
CA PHE A 182 11.74 1.52 -23.61
C PHE A 182 10.47 0.84 -24.13
N GLY A 183 9.65 0.33 -23.21
CA GLY A 183 8.33 -0.25 -23.53
C GLY A 183 8.39 -1.77 -23.69
N CYS A 184 7.78 -2.48 -22.74
CA CYS A 184 7.68 -3.93 -22.79
C CYS A 184 6.54 -4.34 -23.73
N CYS A 185 6.86 -5.10 -24.77
CA CYS A 185 5.89 -5.97 -25.44
C CYS A 185 5.65 -7.21 -24.57
N GLU A 186 4.49 -7.84 -24.72
CA GLU A 186 4.19 -9.20 -24.20
C GLU A 186 5.24 -10.25 -24.63
N CYS A 187 5.95 -9.99 -25.73
CA CYS A 187 6.97 -10.88 -26.28
C CYS A 187 8.21 -11.03 -25.39
N CYS A 188 8.46 -10.09 -24.48
CA CYS A 188 9.61 -10.11 -23.57
C CYS A 188 9.42 -11.05 -22.36
N HIS A 189 8.19 -11.44 -22.02
CA HIS A 189 7.94 -12.25 -20.82
C HIS A 189 8.31 -13.75 -21.00
N LYS A 190 8.50 -14.22 -22.25
CA LYS A 190 8.71 -15.66 -22.54
C LYS A 190 10.16 -16.09 -22.77
N ASN A 191 11.04 -15.20 -23.23
CA ASN A 191 12.45 -15.48 -23.53
C ASN A 191 13.32 -14.33 -23.03
N CYS A 192 13.86 -14.45 -21.82
CA CYS A 192 14.62 -13.39 -21.16
C CYS A 192 16.11 -13.43 -21.53
N CYS A 193 16.75 -12.25 -21.65
CA CYS A 193 18.21 -12.09 -21.65
C CYS A 193 18.74 -12.19 -20.21
N ASP A 194 19.88 -12.84 -19.99
CA ASP A 194 20.55 -12.90 -18.66
C ASP A 194 20.98 -11.51 -18.12
N CYS A 195 21.03 -10.49 -18.98
CA CYS A 195 21.54 -9.14 -18.69
C CYS A 195 20.64 -8.28 -17.77
N CYS A 196 19.59 -8.86 -17.21
CA CYS A 196 18.31 -8.17 -17.14
C CYS A 196 17.43 -8.59 -15.94
N GLY A 197 17.95 -9.41 -15.01
CA GLY A 197 17.16 -10.01 -13.93
C GLY A 197 16.56 -9.05 -12.88
N SER A 198 16.75 -7.73 -12.97
CA SER A 198 16.40 -6.78 -11.88
C SER A 198 15.45 -5.63 -12.25
N CYS A 199 15.08 -5.43 -13.52
CA CYS A 199 14.36 -4.19 -13.89
C CYS A 199 12.85 -4.22 -13.66
N PHE A 200 12.28 -5.36 -13.31
CA PHE A 200 10.85 -5.50 -12.98
C PHE A 200 10.69 -6.37 -11.75
N LYS A 201 10.62 -5.72 -10.59
CA LYS A 201 10.15 -6.32 -9.35
C LYS A 201 8.70 -5.87 -9.16
N PHE A 202 7.74 -6.76 -9.32
CA PHE A 202 6.39 -6.47 -8.89
C PHE A 202 6.31 -6.64 -7.36
N PRO A 203 5.53 -5.83 -6.62
CA PRO A 203 4.88 -4.58 -7.03
C PRO A 203 5.77 -3.33 -6.81
N ARG A 204 7.10 -3.47 -6.75
CA ARG A 204 8.06 -2.44 -6.29
C ARG A 204 9.14 -2.13 -7.33
N HIS A 205 8.73 -1.65 -8.49
CA HIS A 205 9.64 -1.29 -9.59
C HIS A 205 10.20 0.13 -9.40
N PRO A 206 11.36 0.45 -9.99
CA PRO A 206 11.93 1.80 -9.94
C PRO A 206 11.06 2.82 -10.67
N THR A 207 11.02 4.05 -10.17
CA THR A 207 10.32 5.19 -10.80
C THR A 207 10.81 5.49 -12.23
N ALA A 208 12.01 5.05 -12.60
CA ALA A 208 12.51 5.13 -13.97
C ALA A 208 11.71 4.27 -14.99
N ASN A 209 10.78 3.43 -14.52
CA ASN A 209 10.07 2.44 -15.32
C ASN A 209 8.55 2.49 -15.08
N GLN A 210 7.89 3.53 -15.60
CA GLN A 210 6.45 3.76 -15.40
C GLN A 210 5.56 3.19 -16.51
N PHE A 211 6.14 2.52 -17.52
CA PHE A 211 5.37 1.94 -18.62
C PHE A 211 5.02 0.48 -18.31
N TYR A 212 3.73 0.23 -18.07
CA TYR A 212 3.23 -1.10 -17.75
C TYR A 212 2.75 -1.83 -19.00
N THR A 213 3.05 -3.12 -19.09
CA THR A 213 2.32 -4.01 -19.99
C THR A 213 0.86 -4.11 -19.55
N PRO A 214 -0.08 -4.48 -20.43
CA PRO A 214 -1.46 -4.73 -20.04
C PRO A 214 -1.56 -5.70 -18.86
N ARG A 215 -0.75 -6.77 -18.83
CA ARG A 215 -0.70 -7.72 -17.70
C ARG A 215 -0.25 -7.07 -16.40
N MET A 216 0.83 -6.28 -16.41
CA MET A 216 1.30 -5.56 -15.22
C MET A 216 0.26 -4.56 -14.72
N PHE A 217 -0.39 -3.85 -15.64
CA PHE A 217 -1.45 -2.90 -15.32
C PHE A 217 -2.64 -3.59 -14.65
N THR A 218 -3.07 -4.73 -15.18
CA THR A 218 -4.11 -5.57 -14.58
C THR A 218 -3.69 -6.09 -13.19
N ALA A 219 -2.44 -6.51 -13.00
CA ALA A 219 -1.94 -6.94 -11.70
C ALA A 219 -1.93 -5.80 -10.67
N TYR A 220 -1.49 -4.60 -11.05
CA TYR A 220 -1.55 -3.41 -10.19
C TYR A 220 -2.98 -3.02 -9.84
N HIS A 221 -3.90 -3.11 -10.81
CA HIS A 221 -5.33 -2.87 -10.56
C HIS A 221 -5.87 -3.83 -9.50
N ARG A 222 -5.64 -5.14 -9.66
CA ARG A 222 -6.06 -6.17 -8.69
C ARG A 222 -5.45 -5.92 -7.31
N GLU A 223 -4.16 -5.60 -7.25
CA GLU A 223 -3.43 -5.33 -6.01
C GLU A 223 -3.96 -4.09 -5.27
N GLY A 224 -4.22 -3.01 -6.00
CA GLY A 224 -4.81 -1.79 -5.49
C GLY A 224 -6.24 -1.99 -5.01
N TYR A 225 -7.07 -2.68 -5.81
CA TYR A 225 -8.45 -3.00 -5.44
C TYR A 225 -8.51 -3.78 -4.12
N ARG A 226 -7.67 -4.80 -3.99
CA ARG A 226 -7.55 -5.58 -2.76
C ARG A 226 -7.13 -4.72 -1.57
N ALA A 227 -6.18 -3.80 -1.77
CA ALA A 227 -5.77 -2.87 -0.72
C ALA A 227 -6.93 -1.97 -0.26
N CYS A 228 -7.75 -1.47 -1.20
CA CYS A 228 -8.96 -0.70 -0.87
C CYS A 228 -9.94 -1.52 -0.04
N MET A 229 -10.22 -2.78 -0.42
CA MET A 229 -11.09 -3.66 0.35
C MET A 229 -10.61 -3.85 1.80
N GLU A 230 -9.30 -4.06 2.01
CA GLU A 230 -8.72 -4.20 3.36
C GLU A 230 -8.77 -2.89 4.19
N CYS A 231 -9.05 -1.77 3.54
CA CYS A 231 -9.17 -0.43 4.12
C CYS A 231 -10.61 0.11 4.09
N ASN A 232 -11.59 -0.70 3.69
CA ASN A 232 -12.96 -0.21 3.41
C ASN A 232 -13.57 0.54 4.60
N HIS A 233 -13.42 0.00 5.81
CA HIS A 233 -13.87 0.66 7.04
C HIS A 233 -13.27 2.05 7.26
N PHE A 234 -12.03 2.30 6.83
CA PHE A 234 -11.42 3.64 6.92
C PHE A 234 -12.01 4.59 5.88
N LEU A 235 -12.33 4.07 4.69
CA LEU A 235 -12.87 4.82 3.55
C LEU A 235 -14.35 5.16 3.69
N GLU A 236 -15.16 4.28 4.26
CA GLU A 236 -16.62 4.42 4.33
C GLU A 236 -17.12 5.17 5.58
N ASN A 237 -16.28 5.33 6.61
CA ASN A 237 -16.68 5.93 7.89
C ASN A 237 -16.76 7.48 7.83
N ASP A 238 -17.46 8.03 6.85
CA ASP A 238 -17.76 9.46 6.73
C ASP A 238 -19.20 9.79 7.22
N ASN A 239 -19.63 9.18 8.33
CA ASN A 239 -20.85 9.57 9.05
C ASN A 239 -20.58 9.77 10.55
#